data_AF-A0A7V9RDP3-F1
#
_entry.id   AF-A0A7V9RDP3-F1
#
_cell.length_a   1.000
_cell.length_b   1.000
_cell.length_c   1.000
_cell.angle_alpha   90.00
_cell.angle_beta   90.00
_cell.angle_gamma   90.00
#
_symmetry.space_group_name_H-M   'P 1'
#
loop_
_entity.id
_entity.type
_entity.pdbx_description
1 polymer ?
#
loop_
_entity_poly.entity_id
_entity_poly.type
_entity_poly.pdbx_seq_one_letter_code
_entity_poly.pdbx_strand_id
1 'polypeptide(L)'
;MQRTFKDLIREARSRITEVTCEELGGQLGVPSAVVLDVREADETRSCMLPDAIGLPRGVVERNIAEHVPNKDTPVVVYSASGERSALVCDALQQLGYANVKSLAGGIERWRHLGLTVAGNVAACRIPGAKLDWGDVRREFAIVGRHVPVLGSGERPLVYLDHAASTHAPHTVLAAFVEFMERGFGNGSQVLGFAAWHVEVDVAQHLR
;
A
#
# COMPACT_ATOMS: atom_id res chain seq x y z
N MET A 1 20.36 -19.35 -25.04
CA MET A 1 20.27 -18.80 -23.66
C MET A 1 18.82 -18.91 -23.21
N GLN A 2 18.55 -19.45 -22.01
CA GLN A 2 17.17 -19.53 -21.51
C GLN A 2 16.70 -18.15 -21.02
N ARG A 3 15.46 -17.80 -21.34
CA ARG A 3 14.85 -16.53 -20.89
C ARG A 3 14.39 -16.64 -19.45
N THR A 4 14.57 -15.58 -18.67
CA THR A 4 14.10 -15.47 -17.29
C THR A 4 12.76 -14.74 -17.21
N PHE A 5 12.11 -14.83 -16.05
CA PHE A 5 10.89 -14.06 -15.77
C PHE A 5 11.10 -12.54 -15.93
N LYS A 6 12.23 -12.02 -15.46
CA LYS A 6 12.58 -10.59 -15.60
C LYS A 6 12.78 -10.18 -17.05
N ASP A 7 13.28 -11.09 -17.90
CA ASP A 7 13.41 -10.83 -19.33
C ASP A 7 12.05 -10.64 -19.98
N LEU A 8 11.07 -11.49 -19.63
CA LEU A 8 9.70 -11.37 -20.13
C LEU A 8 9.04 -10.05 -19.73
N ILE A 9 9.19 -9.63 -18.47
CA ILE A 9 8.63 -8.35 -18.00
C ILE A 9 9.27 -7.18 -18.74
N ARG A 10 10.59 -7.19 -18.87
CA ARG A 10 11.33 -6.14 -19.59
C ARG A 10 10.90 -6.05 -21.05
N GLU A 11 10.70 -7.19 -21.70
CA GLU A 11 10.22 -7.24 -23.08
C GLU A 11 8.79 -6.71 -23.20
N ALA A 12 7.89 -7.13 -22.32
CA ALA A 12 6.51 -6.62 -22.29
C ALA A 12 6.49 -5.10 -22.07
N ARG A 13 7.27 -4.58 -21.12
CA ARG A 13 7.42 -3.12 -20.87
C ARG A 13 7.89 -2.34 -22.08
N SER A 14 8.62 -2.96 -23.02
CA SER A 14 9.04 -2.30 -24.26
C SER A 14 7.93 -2.15 -25.30
N ARG A 15 6.83 -2.90 -25.16
CA ARG A 15 5.69 -2.89 -26.09
C ARG A 15 4.47 -2.15 -25.56
N ILE A 16 4.33 -2.07 -24.24
CA ILE A 16 3.18 -1.44 -23.59
C ILE A 16 3.47 0.02 -23.22
N THR A 17 2.42 0.74 -22.88
CA THR A 17 2.52 2.06 -22.23
C THR A 17 2.26 1.90 -20.73
N GLU A 18 2.99 2.65 -19.91
CA GLU A 18 2.74 2.75 -18.47
C GLU A 18 2.13 4.12 -18.12
N VAL A 19 1.36 4.16 -17.03
CA VAL A 19 0.86 5.38 -16.39
C VAL A 19 1.37 5.41 -14.96
N THR A 20 1.71 6.59 -14.44
CA THR A 20 2.18 6.75 -13.07
C THR A 20 1.02 6.81 -12.08
N CYS A 21 1.30 6.49 -10.80
CA CYS A 21 0.29 6.59 -9.74
C CYS A 21 -0.18 8.03 -9.52
N GLU A 22 0.70 8.99 -9.71
CA GLU A 22 0.43 10.42 -9.60
C GLU A 22 -0.51 10.90 -10.71
N GLU A 23 -0.25 10.48 -11.97
CA GLU A 23 -1.12 10.80 -13.11
C GLU A 23 -2.52 10.19 -12.96
N LEU A 24 -2.61 8.91 -12.58
CA LEU A 24 -3.89 8.25 -12.36
C LEU A 24 -4.60 8.81 -11.11
N GLY A 25 -3.85 9.12 -10.05
CA GLY A 25 -4.36 9.70 -8.82
C GLY A 25 -4.94 11.10 -9.01
N GLY A 26 -4.33 11.92 -9.86
CA GLY A 26 -4.86 13.22 -10.25
C GLY A 26 -6.15 13.16 -11.10
N GLN A 27 -6.49 11.98 -11.62
CA GLN A 27 -7.69 11.73 -12.43
C GLN A 27 -8.81 11.03 -11.64
N LEU A 28 -8.58 10.67 -10.36
CA LEU A 28 -9.61 10.09 -9.49
C LEU A 28 -10.80 11.06 -9.37
N GLY A 29 -11.99 10.60 -9.76
CA GLY A 29 -13.22 11.41 -9.79
C GLY A 29 -13.66 11.85 -11.19
N VAL A 30 -12.83 11.63 -12.22
CA VAL A 30 -13.22 11.83 -13.63
C VAL A 30 -13.23 10.46 -14.32
N PRO A 31 -14.41 9.95 -14.73
CA PRO A 31 -14.50 8.63 -15.36
C PRO A 31 -13.84 8.69 -16.74
N SER A 32 -12.56 8.34 -16.81
CA SER A 32 -11.75 8.40 -18.03
C SER A 32 -11.19 7.04 -18.45
N ALA A 33 -11.12 6.07 -17.54
CA ALA A 33 -10.66 4.71 -17.84
C ALA A 33 -11.28 3.67 -16.91
N VAL A 34 -11.40 2.43 -17.40
CA VAL A 34 -11.70 1.25 -16.58
C VAL A 34 -10.43 0.81 -15.88
N VAL A 35 -10.49 0.65 -14.56
CA VAL A 35 -9.34 0.18 -13.76
C VAL A 35 -9.50 -1.30 -13.47
N LEU A 36 -8.51 -2.11 -13.85
CA LEU A 36 -8.48 -3.56 -13.66
C LEU A 36 -7.39 -3.95 -12.66
N ASP A 37 -7.79 -4.66 -11.61
CA ASP A 37 -6.88 -5.29 -10.66
C ASP A 37 -6.66 -6.76 -11.04
N VAL A 38 -5.44 -7.11 -11.46
CA VAL A 38 -5.09 -8.47 -11.90
C VAL A 38 -4.41 -9.31 -10.84
N ARG A 39 -4.48 -8.88 -9.58
CA ARG A 39 -4.01 -9.65 -8.43
C ARG A 39 -4.94 -10.83 -8.12
N GLU A 40 -4.49 -11.70 -7.24
CA GLU A 40 -5.28 -12.85 -6.80
C GLU A 40 -6.44 -12.41 -5.90
N ALA A 41 -7.50 -13.23 -5.84
CA ALA A 41 -8.73 -12.90 -5.11
C ALA A 41 -8.54 -12.61 -3.61
N ASP A 42 -7.52 -13.21 -2.97
CA ASP A 42 -7.16 -12.91 -1.57
C ASP A 42 -6.57 -11.50 -1.42
N GLU A 43 -5.79 -11.04 -2.40
CA GLU A 43 -5.17 -9.72 -2.40
C GLU A 43 -6.23 -8.62 -2.62
N THR A 44 -7.14 -8.83 -3.57
CA THR A 44 -8.21 -7.87 -3.91
C THR A 44 -9.26 -7.74 -2.81
N ARG A 45 -9.56 -8.84 -2.09
CA ARG A 45 -10.44 -8.81 -0.91
C ARG A 45 -9.94 -7.91 0.22
N SER A 46 -8.63 -7.71 0.31
CA SER A 46 -8.04 -6.86 1.36
C SER A 46 -8.27 -5.38 1.04
N CYS A 47 -7.92 -4.97 -0.17
CA CYS A 47 -7.98 -3.58 -0.63
C CYS A 47 -7.86 -3.55 -2.15
N MET A 48 -8.36 -2.49 -2.78
CA MET A 48 -8.18 -2.19 -4.20
C MET A 48 -8.10 -0.68 -4.42
N LEU A 49 -7.67 -0.25 -5.61
CA LEU A 49 -7.92 1.11 -6.06
C LEU A 49 -9.45 1.38 -6.09
N PRO A 50 -9.89 2.63 -5.85
CA PRO A 50 -11.30 2.99 -5.97
C PRO A 50 -11.87 2.59 -7.34
N ASP A 51 -13.09 2.06 -7.35
CA ASP A 51 -13.83 1.63 -8.54
C ASP A 51 -13.13 0.58 -9.42
N ALA A 52 -12.06 -0.05 -8.94
CA ALA A 52 -11.36 -1.09 -9.67
C ALA A 52 -12.15 -2.39 -9.73
N ILE A 53 -12.10 -3.04 -10.90
CA ILE A 53 -12.68 -4.37 -11.13
C ILE A 53 -11.59 -5.42 -10.89
N GLY A 54 -11.84 -6.34 -9.97
CA GLY A 54 -10.97 -7.49 -9.74
C GLY A 54 -11.12 -8.54 -10.83
N LEU A 55 -10.07 -8.75 -11.61
CA LEU A 55 -10.01 -9.77 -12.66
C LEU A 55 -8.62 -10.45 -12.64
N PRO A 56 -8.44 -11.54 -11.86
CA PRO A 56 -7.14 -12.17 -11.67
C PRO A 56 -6.47 -12.54 -12.99
N ARG A 57 -5.14 -12.36 -13.07
CA ARG A 57 -4.35 -12.57 -14.30
C ARG A 57 -4.70 -13.88 -15.01
N GLY A 58 -4.89 -14.98 -14.29
CA GLY A 58 -5.14 -16.30 -14.88
C GLY A 58 -6.42 -16.44 -15.71
N VAL A 59 -7.33 -15.46 -15.64
CA VAL A 59 -8.62 -15.48 -16.38
C VAL A 59 -8.86 -14.24 -17.22
N VAL A 60 -7.92 -13.28 -17.27
CA VAL A 60 -8.14 -11.97 -17.91
C VAL A 60 -8.45 -12.14 -19.39
N GLU A 61 -7.62 -12.86 -20.14
CA GLU A 61 -7.75 -12.98 -21.60
C GLU A 61 -9.08 -13.61 -22.02
N ARG A 62 -9.63 -14.50 -21.16
CA ARG A 62 -10.90 -15.17 -21.39
C ARG A 62 -12.10 -14.29 -21.06
N ASN A 63 -12.03 -13.53 -19.97
CA ASN A 63 -13.19 -12.88 -19.36
C ASN A 63 -13.24 -11.36 -19.59
N ILE A 64 -12.19 -10.75 -20.15
CA ILE A 64 -12.10 -9.29 -20.30
C ILE A 64 -13.29 -8.69 -21.09
N ALA A 65 -13.82 -9.40 -22.09
CA ALA A 65 -14.93 -8.91 -22.90
C ALA A 65 -16.24 -8.75 -22.11
N GLU A 66 -16.39 -9.45 -20.98
CA GLU A 66 -17.56 -9.30 -20.07
C GLU A 66 -17.51 -7.97 -19.31
N HIS A 67 -16.31 -7.45 -19.05
CA HIS A 67 -16.10 -6.21 -18.31
C HIS A 67 -15.83 -5.01 -19.21
N VAL A 68 -15.13 -5.22 -20.31
CA VAL A 68 -14.73 -4.21 -21.29
C VAL A 68 -15.01 -4.75 -22.70
N PRO A 69 -16.29 -4.73 -23.16
CA PRO A 69 -16.66 -5.27 -24.46
C PRO A 69 -16.14 -4.43 -25.63
N ASN A 70 -16.05 -3.10 -25.44
CA ASN A 70 -15.47 -2.20 -26.44
C ASN A 70 -13.94 -2.14 -26.28
N LYS A 71 -13.21 -2.56 -27.31
CA LYS A 71 -11.74 -2.62 -27.35
C LYS A 71 -11.04 -1.25 -27.41
N ASP A 72 -11.77 -0.20 -27.75
CA ASP A 72 -11.25 1.19 -27.74
C ASP A 72 -11.39 1.85 -26.36
N THR A 73 -12.09 1.21 -25.42
CA THR A 73 -12.22 1.72 -24.04
C THR A 73 -10.85 1.90 -23.41
N PRO A 74 -10.53 3.06 -22.81
CA PRO A 74 -9.32 3.23 -22.02
C PRO A 74 -9.32 2.28 -20.82
N VAL A 75 -8.26 1.50 -20.66
CA VAL A 75 -8.09 0.54 -19.57
C VAL A 75 -6.76 0.78 -18.87
N VAL A 76 -6.78 0.86 -17.55
CA VAL A 76 -5.59 0.85 -16.71
C VAL A 76 -5.54 -0.44 -15.92
N VAL A 77 -4.48 -1.22 -16.10
CA VAL A 77 -4.27 -2.50 -15.44
C VAL A 77 -3.22 -2.32 -14.35
N TYR A 78 -3.46 -2.83 -13.15
CA TYR A 78 -2.48 -2.81 -12.08
C TYR A 78 -2.38 -4.15 -11.36
N SER A 79 -1.25 -4.33 -10.68
CA SER A 79 -0.97 -5.47 -9.81
C SER A 79 -0.29 -4.99 -8.53
N ALA A 80 0.34 -5.87 -7.76
CA ALA A 80 1.10 -5.48 -6.56
C ALA A 80 2.19 -4.43 -6.88
N SER A 81 3.16 -4.81 -7.70
CA SER A 81 4.35 -4.02 -8.05
C SER A 81 4.40 -3.55 -9.51
N GLY A 82 3.38 -3.89 -10.32
CA GLY A 82 3.31 -3.55 -11.74
C GLY A 82 3.86 -4.62 -12.71
N GLU A 83 4.42 -5.72 -12.20
CA GLU A 83 4.99 -6.78 -13.04
C GLU A 83 3.94 -7.64 -13.75
N ARG A 84 2.91 -8.09 -13.01
CA ARG A 84 1.81 -8.91 -13.57
C ARG A 84 0.98 -8.10 -14.55
N SER A 85 0.72 -6.83 -14.23
CA SER A 85 -0.05 -5.93 -15.09
C SER A 85 0.67 -5.60 -16.40
N ALA A 86 2.01 -5.54 -16.41
CA ALA A 86 2.76 -5.35 -17.65
C ALA A 86 2.52 -6.51 -18.64
N LEU A 87 2.57 -7.75 -18.14
CA LEU A 87 2.32 -8.95 -18.95
C LEU A 87 0.86 -9.02 -19.43
N VAL A 88 -0.09 -8.66 -18.57
CA VAL A 88 -1.51 -8.62 -18.96
C VAL A 88 -1.77 -7.54 -20.01
N CYS A 89 -1.18 -6.35 -19.86
CA CYS A 89 -1.33 -5.27 -20.82
C CYS A 89 -0.84 -5.68 -22.22
N ASP A 90 0.30 -6.38 -22.29
CA ASP A 90 0.84 -6.93 -23.54
C ASP A 90 -0.12 -7.98 -24.16
N ALA A 91 -0.70 -8.86 -23.34
CA ALA A 91 -1.69 -9.83 -23.81
C ALA A 91 -2.99 -9.16 -24.31
N LEU A 92 -3.50 -8.16 -23.60
CA LEU A 92 -4.70 -7.43 -24.00
C LEU A 92 -4.50 -6.66 -25.32
N GLN A 93 -3.32 -6.08 -25.54
CA GLN A 93 -2.97 -5.46 -26.82
C GLN A 93 -3.00 -6.49 -27.96
N GLN A 94 -2.50 -7.71 -27.73
CA GLN A 94 -2.58 -8.80 -28.72
C GLN A 94 -4.03 -9.24 -29.01
N LEU A 95 -4.93 -9.12 -28.02
CA LEU A 95 -6.37 -9.31 -28.21
C LEU A 95 -7.06 -8.12 -28.92
N GLY A 96 -6.34 -7.04 -29.20
CA GLY A 96 -6.80 -5.88 -29.94
C GLY A 96 -7.35 -4.74 -29.07
N TYR A 97 -7.12 -4.74 -27.76
CA TYR A 97 -7.43 -3.58 -26.93
C TYR A 97 -6.42 -2.47 -27.19
N ALA A 98 -6.88 -1.36 -27.76
CA ALA A 98 -6.01 -0.32 -28.30
C ALA A 98 -5.45 0.63 -27.23
N ASN A 99 -6.20 0.84 -26.14
CA ASN A 99 -5.88 1.84 -25.13
C ASN A 99 -5.71 1.20 -23.74
N VAL A 100 -4.74 0.29 -23.63
CA VAL A 100 -4.39 -0.35 -22.35
C VAL A 100 -3.06 0.20 -21.84
N LYS A 101 -3.04 0.56 -20.56
CA LYS A 101 -1.84 1.01 -19.85
C LYS A 101 -1.63 0.20 -18.58
N SER A 102 -0.37 -0.07 -18.23
CA SER A 102 -0.01 -0.66 -16.93
C SER A 102 0.27 0.44 -15.90
N LEU A 103 -0.22 0.31 -14.67
CA LEU A 103 0.10 1.22 -13.58
C LEU A 103 1.52 0.94 -13.05
N ALA A 104 2.43 1.89 -13.26
CA ALA A 104 3.82 1.78 -12.84
C ALA A 104 3.94 1.70 -11.31
N GLY A 105 4.56 0.63 -10.81
CA GLY A 105 4.72 0.39 -9.37
C GLY A 105 3.49 -0.18 -8.66
N GLY A 106 2.36 -0.35 -9.37
CA GLY A 106 1.16 -1.00 -8.85
C GLY A 106 0.56 -0.35 -7.59
N ILE A 107 -0.20 -1.15 -6.84
CA ILE A 107 -0.85 -0.69 -5.60
C ILE A 107 0.17 -0.41 -4.48
N GLU A 108 1.37 -1.00 -4.53
CA GLU A 108 2.43 -0.72 -3.57
C GLU A 108 2.88 0.73 -3.64
N ARG A 109 3.21 1.23 -4.84
CA ARG A 109 3.56 2.64 -5.05
C ARG A 109 2.37 3.55 -4.77
N TRP A 110 1.17 3.17 -5.19
CA TRP A 110 -0.06 3.92 -4.91
C TRP A 110 -0.22 4.24 -3.42
N ARG A 111 0.02 3.23 -2.57
CA ARG A 111 -0.05 3.39 -1.11
C ARG A 111 1.12 4.15 -0.52
N HIS A 112 2.32 3.96 -1.07
CA HIS A 112 3.48 4.75 -0.66
C HIS A 112 3.23 6.26 -0.86
N LEU A 113 2.45 6.64 -1.88
CA LEU A 113 2.04 8.02 -2.12
C LEU A 113 0.87 8.50 -1.24
N GLY A 114 0.35 7.65 -0.36
CA GLY A 114 -0.79 7.98 0.50
C GLY A 114 -2.12 8.14 -0.24
N LEU A 115 -2.23 7.60 -1.47
CA LEU A 115 -3.46 7.69 -2.25
C LEU A 115 -4.54 6.75 -1.71
N THR A 116 -5.80 7.17 -1.84
CA THR A 116 -6.97 6.44 -1.31
C THR A 116 -7.12 5.06 -1.93
N VAL A 117 -7.47 4.06 -1.12
CA VAL A 117 -7.84 2.71 -1.54
C VAL A 117 -9.23 2.37 -1.02
N ALA A 118 -9.98 1.55 -1.75
CA ALA A 118 -11.21 0.94 -1.29
C ALA A 118 -10.89 -0.33 -0.48
N GLY A 119 -11.63 -0.56 0.62
CA GLY A 119 -11.47 -1.74 1.48
C GLY A 119 -10.68 -1.47 2.77
N ASN A 120 -10.17 -2.53 3.39
CA ASN A 120 -9.47 -2.44 4.66
C ASN A 120 -7.99 -2.09 4.44
N VAL A 121 -7.66 -0.81 4.58
CA VAL A 121 -6.30 -0.27 4.43
C VAL A 121 -5.28 -0.98 5.34
N ALA A 122 -5.69 -1.43 6.54
CA ALA A 122 -4.83 -2.14 7.47
C ALA A 122 -4.59 -3.60 7.07
N ALA A 123 -5.59 -4.26 6.49
CA ALA A 123 -5.47 -5.64 5.97
C ALA A 123 -4.76 -5.70 4.62
N CYS A 124 -4.72 -4.58 3.88
CA CYS A 124 -3.91 -4.41 2.69
C CYS A 124 -2.44 -4.65 3.05
N ARG A 125 -1.91 -5.85 2.82
CA ARG A 125 -0.48 -6.16 3.02
C ARG A 125 0.33 -5.69 1.81
N ILE A 126 1.49 -5.10 2.05
CA ILE A 126 2.55 -4.96 1.04
C ILE A 126 3.48 -6.16 1.22
N PRO A 127 3.49 -7.16 0.32
CA PRO A 127 4.43 -8.26 0.42
C PRO A 127 5.85 -7.73 0.29
N GLY A 128 6.66 -7.83 1.34
CA GLY A 128 8.07 -7.43 1.30
C GLY A 128 8.38 -5.96 1.59
N ALA A 129 7.42 -5.16 2.06
CA ALA A 129 7.72 -3.88 2.70
C ALA A 129 8.54 -4.14 3.98
N LYS A 130 9.87 -4.15 3.84
CA LYS A 130 10.76 -3.99 4.98
C LYS A 130 10.58 -2.55 5.45
N LEU A 131 10.03 -2.37 6.64
CA LEU A 131 10.08 -1.10 7.32
C LEU A 131 11.56 -0.72 7.47
N ASP A 132 12.02 0.30 6.75
CA ASP A 132 13.36 0.85 6.96
C ASP A 132 13.32 1.77 8.19
N TRP A 133 13.82 1.25 9.30
CA TRP A 133 13.92 2.01 10.54
C TRP A 133 14.80 3.26 10.42
N GLY A 134 15.69 3.32 9.43
CA GLY A 134 16.48 4.52 9.12
C GLY A 134 15.65 5.66 8.51
N ASP A 135 14.61 5.34 7.74
CA ASP A 135 13.68 6.33 7.19
C ASP A 135 12.69 6.80 8.24
N VAL A 136 12.13 5.87 9.02
CA VAL A 136 11.24 6.20 10.13
C VAL A 136 11.95 7.10 11.16
N ARG A 137 13.21 6.84 11.49
CA ARG A 137 13.98 7.70 12.43
C ARG A 137 14.36 9.06 11.86
N ARG A 138 14.43 9.21 10.53
CA ARG A 138 14.70 10.49 9.87
C ARG A 138 13.47 11.38 9.87
N GLU A 139 12.29 10.80 9.70
CA GLU A 139 11.02 11.54 9.63
C GLU A 139 10.36 11.73 11.01
N PHE A 140 10.58 10.80 11.94
CA PHE A 140 9.96 10.81 13.26
C PHE A 140 11.05 10.78 14.35
N ALA A 141 11.20 11.89 15.08
CA ALA A 141 12.10 11.91 16.23
C ALA A 141 11.51 11.02 17.35
N ILE A 142 12.26 10.01 17.79
CA ILE A 142 11.92 9.28 19.02
C ILE A 142 12.30 10.19 20.19
N VAL A 143 11.31 10.74 20.88
CA VAL A 143 11.52 11.64 22.02
C VAL A 143 11.17 10.91 23.30
N GLY A 144 12.10 10.96 24.27
CA GLY A 144 11.88 10.50 25.63
C GLY A 144 11.67 11.69 26.55
N ARG A 145 10.59 11.68 27.35
CA ARG A 145 10.37 12.64 28.44
C ARG A 145 9.97 11.90 29.71
N HIS A 146 10.33 12.44 30.86
CA HIS A 146 9.76 11.99 32.12
C HIS A 146 8.48 12.79 32.35
N VAL A 147 7.36 12.09 32.55
CA VAL A 147 6.06 12.71 32.78
C VAL A 147 5.58 12.34 34.17
N PRO A 148 5.12 13.32 34.98
CA PRO A 148 4.56 13.03 36.29
C PRO A 148 3.22 12.31 36.14
N VAL A 149 3.11 11.12 36.74
CA VAL A 149 1.88 10.31 36.76
C VAL A 149 1.26 10.42 38.14
N LEU A 150 -0.04 10.77 38.18
CA LEU A 150 -0.81 10.92 39.41
C LEU A 150 -0.70 9.64 40.28
N GLY A 151 -0.15 9.82 41.48
CA GLY A 151 0.00 8.75 42.47
C GLY A 151 1.20 7.80 42.27
N SER A 152 2.01 7.96 41.22
CA SER A 152 3.10 7.02 40.89
C SER A 152 4.47 7.67 40.61
N GLY A 153 4.63 8.98 40.83
CA GLY A 153 5.88 9.70 40.56
C GLY A 153 6.11 9.95 39.07
N GLU A 154 7.35 10.28 38.69
CA GLU A 154 7.71 10.49 37.28
C GLU A 154 7.99 9.16 36.57
N ARG A 155 7.42 8.97 35.38
CA ARG A 155 7.66 7.80 34.54
C ARG A 155 8.26 8.18 33.18
N PRO A 156 9.16 7.35 32.62
CA PRO A 156 9.68 7.57 31.28
C PRO A 156 8.58 7.31 30.25
N LEU A 157 8.24 8.34 29.49
CA LEU A 157 7.37 8.29 28.32
C LEU A 157 8.25 8.35 27.06
N VAL A 158 8.15 7.34 26.21
CA VAL A 158 8.78 7.32 24.89
C VAL A 158 7.69 7.44 23.84
N TYR A 159 7.75 8.47 23.01
CA TYR A 159 6.78 8.70 21.95
C TYR A 159 7.47 9.11 20.64
N LEU A 160 6.76 8.93 19.53
CA LEU A 160 7.17 9.45 18.23
C LEU A 160 6.66 10.88 18.11
N ASP A 161 7.56 11.85 18.12
CA ASP A 161 7.23 13.27 17.97
C ASP A 161 7.13 13.60 16.47
N HIS A 162 5.92 13.79 15.97
CA HIS A 162 5.70 14.27 14.61
C HIS A 162 5.60 15.80 14.63
N ALA A 163 6.74 16.47 14.51
CA ALA A 163 6.73 17.87 14.13
C ALA A 163 6.15 17.98 12.70
N ALA A 164 4.98 18.58 12.56
CA ALA A 164 4.45 19.16 11.32
C ALA A 164 3.57 18.34 10.34
N SER A 165 2.79 17.32 10.74
CA SER A 165 1.63 16.94 9.90
C SER A 165 0.44 16.40 10.68
N THR A 166 -0.77 16.77 10.25
CA THR A 166 -2.03 16.55 10.96
C THR A 166 -2.52 15.10 10.95
N HIS A 167 -1.80 14.16 10.32
CA HIS A 167 -2.10 12.72 10.32
C HIS A 167 -0.82 11.90 10.13
N ALA A 168 -0.53 10.93 11.02
CA ALA A 168 0.55 9.97 10.79
C ALA A 168 0.19 9.02 9.63
N PRO A 169 1.10 8.73 8.68
CA PRO A 169 0.86 7.75 7.63
C PRO A 169 0.44 6.40 8.25
N HIS A 170 -0.62 5.78 7.72
CA HIS A 170 -1.16 4.52 8.27
C HIS A 170 -0.13 3.38 8.36
N THR A 171 0.93 3.44 7.54
CA THR A 171 2.08 2.54 7.58
C THR A 171 2.87 2.64 8.89
N VAL A 172 3.02 3.85 9.43
CA VAL A 172 3.72 4.10 10.69
C VAL A 172 2.89 3.59 11.87
N LEU A 173 1.58 3.79 11.83
CA LEU A 173 0.65 3.26 12.85
C LEU A 173 0.65 1.72 12.87
N ALA A 174 0.58 1.08 11.71
CA ALA A 174 0.64 -0.38 11.62
C ALA A 174 1.97 -0.95 12.12
N ALA A 175 3.09 -0.31 11.77
CA ALA A 175 4.41 -0.67 12.25
C ALA A 175 4.58 -0.48 13.77
N PHE A 176 3.98 0.58 14.33
CA PHE A 176 4.00 0.86 15.75
C PHE A 176 3.18 -0.16 16.55
N VAL A 177 1.99 -0.53 16.05
CA VAL A 177 1.17 -1.61 16.64
C VAL A 177 1.92 -2.94 16.60
N GLU A 178 2.53 -3.30 15.46
CA GLU A 178 3.30 -4.53 15.34
C GLU A 178 4.56 -4.53 16.25
N PHE A 179 5.21 -3.37 16.43
CA PHE A 179 6.31 -3.20 17.38
C PHE A 179 5.86 -3.44 18.84
N MET A 180 4.70 -2.92 19.21
CA MET A 180 4.11 -3.12 20.54
C MET A 180 3.72 -4.58 20.79
N GLU A 181 3.20 -5.28 19.79
CA GLU A 181 2.82 -6.70 19.86
C GLU A 181 4.03 -7.65 19.98
N ARG A 182 5.23 -7.23 19.55
CA ARG A 182 6.47 -8.02 19.62
C ARG A 182 7.14 -8.04 21.01
N GLY A 183 6.44 -7.62 22.06
CA GLY A 183 6.83 -7.91 23.44
C GLY A 183 7.81 -6.93 24.10
N PHE A 184 7.94 -5.69 23.60
CA PHE A 184 8.63 -4.63 24.33
C PHE A 184 7.80 -4.02 25.47
N GLY A 185 6.54 -4.45 25.64
CA GLY A 185 5.70 -4.12 26.78
C GLY A 185 5.49 -5.31 27.69
N ASN A 186 6.30 -5.45 28.74
CA ASN A 186 5.90 -6.26 29.89
C ASN A 186 4.81 -5.47 30.64
N GLY A 187 3.56 -5.73 30.27
CA GLY A 187 2.37 -5.15 30.91
C GLY A 187 1.98 -3.77 30.37
N SER A 188 1.39 -3.72 29.19
CA SER A 188 0.81 -2.48 28.65
C SER A 188 -0.72 -2.53 28.67
N GLN A 189 -1.37 -1.65 29.44
CA GLN A 189 -2.79 -1.31 29.27
C GLN A 189 -2.88 -0.03 28.43
N VAL A 190 -3.62 -0.07 27.32
CA VAL A 190 -3.93 1.11 26.50
C VAL A 190 -5.08 1.85 27.18
N LEU A 191 -4.80 3.00 27.81
CA LEU A 191 -5.77 3.69 28.67
C LEU A 191 -6.71 4.67 27.94
N GLY A 192 -6.60 4.82 26.62
CA GLY A 192 -7.60 5.49 25.80
C GLY A 192 -7.02 6.46 24.77
N PHE A 193 -7.85 6.83 23.79
CA PHE A 193 -7.55 7.81 22.75
C PHE A 193 -8.22 9.14 23.13
N ALA A 194 -7.53 9.99 23.88
CA ALA A 194 -7.96 11.37 24.09
C ALA A 194 -6.85 12.29 23.58
N ALA A 195 -7.17 13.08 22.54
CA ALA A 195 -6.28 14.08 21.95
C ALA A 195 -4.84 13.56 21.63
N TRP A 196 -4.76 12.65 20.66
CA TRP A 196 -3.56 12.26 19.91
C TRP A 196 -2.23 12.22 20.70
N HIS A 197 -2.24 11.58 21.87
CA HIS A 197 -1.05 11.09 22.57
C HIS A 197 -1.30 9.60 22.84
N VAL A 198 -0.37 8.74 22.42
CA VAL A 198 -0.38 7.33 22.86
C VAL A 198 0.48 7.27 24.11
N GLU A 199 -0.17 7.28 25.28
CA GLU A 199 0.52 7.08 26.56
C GLU A 199 0.77 5.59 26.76
N VAL A 200 2.04 5.20 26.87
CA VAL A 200 2.45 3.83 27.19
C VAL A 200 3.18 3.87 28.52
N ASP A 201 2.61 3.20 29.52
CA ASP A 201 3.23 3.02 30.82
C ASP A 201 4.21 1.83 30.76
N VAL A 202 5.51 2.11 30.91
CA VAL A 202 6.57 1.09 30.87
C VAL A 202 6.93 0.70 32.29
N ALA A 203 6.42 -0.44 32.78
CA ALA A 203 6.85 -1.03 34.04
C ALA A 203 8.28 -1.60 33.89
N GLN A 204 9.26 -0.97 34.55
CA GLN A 204 10.66 -1.38 34.53
C GLN A 204 10.83 -2.80 35.09
N HIS A 205 11.40 -3.70 34.29
CA HIS A 205 12.40 -4.70 34.69
C HIS A 205 13.24 -5.05 33.44
N LEU A 206 14.12 -4.13 33.05
CA LEU A 206 15.21 -4.44 32.12
C LEU A 206 16.41 -4.93 32.96
N ARG A 207 16.72 -6.23 32.86
CA ARG A 207 18.08 -6.74 33.05
C ARG A 207 18.63 -7.11 31.68
#